data_AF-A0A383D503-F1
#
_entry.id   AF-A0A383D503-F1
#
_cell.length_a   1.000
_cell.length_b   1.000
_cell.length_c   1.000
_cell.angle_alpha   90.00
_cell.angle_beta   90.00
_cell.angle_gamma   90.00
#
_symmetry.space_group_name_H-M   'P 1'
#
loop_
_entity.id
_entity.type
_entity.pdbx_description
1 polymer ?
#
loop_
_entity_poly.entity_id
_entity_poly.type
_entity_poly.pdbx_seq_one_letter_code
_entity_poly.pdbx_strand_id
1 'polypeptide(L)' 'MRRRYTAEEFLDTTNLIRDAIENVAITGDLIVGFPGENESDFENTLQLVSKLQFS' A
#
# COMPACT_ATOMS: atom_id res chain seq x y z
N MET A 1 -2.50 -6.06 12.01
CA MET A 1 -3.78 -5.83 11.29
C MET A 1 -4.20 -7.14 10.61
N ARG A 2 -5.42 -7.67 10.81
CA ARG A 2 -5.85 -9.01 10.30
C ARG A 2 -6.13 -9.01 8.77
N ARG A 3 -5.21 -8.48 7.96
CA ARG A 3 -5.30 -8.50 6.49
C ARG A 3 -5.01 -9.92 5.98
N ARG A 4 -5.73 -10.33 4.93
CA ARG A 4 -5.57 -11.65 4.26
C ARG A 4 -4.69 -11.57 3.00
N TYR A 5 -3.95 -10.48 2.87
CA TYR A 5 -3.07 -10.21 1.74
C TYR A 5 -1.77 -9.55 2.25
N THR A 6 -0.71 -9.69 1.48
CA THR A 6 0.60 -9.10 1.72
C THR A 6 0.74 -7.73 1.06
N ALA A 7 1.78 -6.98 1.41
CA ALA A 7 2.10 -5.72 0.76
C ALA A 7 2.43 -5.91 -0.74
N GLU A 8 3.04 -7.04 -1.10
CA GLU A 8 3.38 -7.40 -2.48
C GLU A 8 2.12 -7.68 -3.30
N GLU A 9 1.20 -8.51 -2.79
CA GLU A 9 -0.07 -8.81 -3.45
C GLU A 9 -0.92 -7.53 -3.68
N PHE A 10 -0.88 -6.61 -2.71
CA PHE A 10 -1.54 -5.31 -2.86
C PHE A 10 -0.91 -4.48 -3.98
N LEU A 11 0.43 -4.41 -4.02
CA LEU A 11 1.16 -3.67 -5.05
C LEU A 11 0.90 -4.25 -6.45
N ASP A 12 0.97 -5.57 -6.59
CA ASP A 12 0.71 -6.27 -7.86
C ASP A 12 -0.70 -6.00 -8.36
N THR A 13 -1.69 -6.03 -7.46
CA THR A 13 -3.08 -5.72 -7.80
C THR A 13 -3.21 -4.28 -8.30
N THR A 14 -2.58 -3.31 -7.62
CA THR A 14 -2.64 -1.90 -8.05
C THR A 14 -1.94 -1.64 -9.38
N ASN A 15 -0.82 -2.33 -9.65
CA ASN A 15 -0.12 -2.23 -10.92
C ASN A 15 -0.95 -2.81 -12.05
N LEU A 16 -1.57 -3.98 -11.85
CA LEU A 16 -2.46 -4.59 -12.82
C LEU A 16 -3.63 -3.64 -13.21
N ILE A 17 -4.20 -2.94 -12.22
CA ILE A 17 -5.29 -1.97 -12.47
C ILE A 17 -4.79 -0.79 -13.31
N ARG A 18 -3.60 -0.27 -13.02
CA ARG A 18 -2.98 0.83 -13.78
C ARG A 18 -2.66 0.45 -15.21
N ASP A 19 -2.17 -0.77 -15.43
CA ASP A 19 -1.85 -1.28 -16.76
C ASP A 19 -3.13 -1.50 -17.60
N ALA A 20 -4.24 -1.83 -16.94
CA ALA A 20 -5.52 -2.07 -17.59
C ALA A 20 -6.34 -0.81 -17.86
N ILE A 21 -6.19 0.24 -17.04
CA ILE A 21 -7.04 1.45 -17.08
C ILE A 21 -6.15 2.69 -17.08
N GLU A 22 -6.08 3.35 -18.24
CA GLU A 22 -5.37 4.61 -18.41
C GLU A 22 -5.92 5.68 -17.46
N ASN A 23 -5.03 6.42 -16.78
CA ASN A 23 -5.35 7.53 -15.87
C ASN A 23 -6.27 7.17 -14.68
N VAL A 24 -6.29 5.91 -14.24
CA VAL A 24 -7.03 5.50 -13.04
C VAL A 24 -6.51 6.20 -11.77
N ALA A 25 -7.44 6.73 -10.97
CA ALA A 25 -7.12 7.25 -9.64
C ALA A 25 -7.19 6.12 -8.61
N ILE A 26 -6.15 5.97 -7.81
CA ILE A 26 -6.10 4.99 -6.71
C ILE A 26 -5.84 5.76 -5.41
N THR A 27 -6.83 5.73 -4.53
CA THR A 27 -6.79 6.37 -3.21
C THR A 27 -6.75 5.32 -2.10
N GLY A 28 -6.22 5.68 -0.94
CA GLY A 28 -6.26 4.78 0.23
C GLY A 28 -6.04 5.51 1.54
N ASP A 29 -6.54 4.92 2.61
CA ASP A 29 -6.34 5.38 3.99
C ASP A 29 -5.23 4.58 4.68
N LEU A 30 -4.45 5.27 5.51
CA LEU A 30 -3.39 4.67 6.30
C LEU A 30 -3.63 4.87 7.79
N ILE A 31 -3.28 3.86 8.58
CA ILE A 31 -3.27 3.93 10.04
C ILE A 31 -1.80 3.83 10.47
N VAL A 32 -1.33 4.82 11.23
CA VAL A 32 -0.01 4.85 11.87
C VAL A 32 -0.16 4.69 13.37
N GLY A 33 0.89 4.21 14.05
CA GLY A 33 0.88 4.00 15.50
C GLY A 33 -0.02 2.85 15.94
N PHE A 34 -0.16 1.82 15.10
CA PHE A 34 -0.92 0.62 15.48
C PHE A 34 -0.28 -0.06 16.70
N PRO A 35 -1.04 -0.63 17.65
CA PRO A 35 -0.45 -1.33 18.80
C PRO A 35 0.52 -2.43 18.36
N GLY A 36 1.81 -2.27 18.69
CA GLY A 36 2.90 -3.18 18.30
C GLY A 36 3.67 -2.78 17.04
N GLU A 37 3.34 -1.66 16.40
CA GLU A 37 4.12 -1.08 15.30
C GLU A 37 5.49 -0.63 15.80
N ASN A 38 6.54 -1.13 15.16
CA ASN A 38 7.91 -0.68 15.39
C ASN A 38 8.40 0.20 14.23
N GLU A 39 9.61 0.75 14.36
CA GLU A 39 10.21 1.64 13.37
C GLU A 39 10.36 0.98 11.99
N SER A 40 10.74 -0.30 11.93
CA SER A 40 10.84 -1.03 10.66
C SER A 40 9.48 -1.26 9.99
N ASP A 41 8.41 -1.48 10.75
CA ASP A 41 7.04 -1.60 10.21
C ASP A 41 6.58 -0.27 9.60
N PHE A 42 6.92 0.84 10.25
CA PHE A 42 6.65 2.18 9.76
C PHE A 42 7.43 2.49 8.48
N GLU A 43 8.74 2.20 8.44
CA GLU A 43 9.56 2.37 7.24
C GLU A 43 9.06 1.51 6.07
N ASN A 44 8.69 0.26 6.33
CA ASN A 44 8.10 -0.62 5.32
C ASN A 44 6.79 -0.04 4.76
N THR A 45 5.97 0.56 5.62
CA THR A 45 4.72 1.22 5.21
C THR A 45 5.01 2.45 4.35
N LEU A 46 5.99 3.27 4.71
CA LEU A 46 6.42 4.42 3.89
C LEU A 46 6.94 3.99 2.52
N GLN A 47 7.76 2.93 2.46
CA GLN A 47 8.24 2.38 1.19
C GLN A 47 7.08 1.89 0.31
N LEU A 48 6.08 1.23 0.91
CA LEU A 48 4.89 0.78 0.18
C LEU A 48 4.11 1.97 -0.39
N VAL A 49 3.87 3.03 0.39
CA VAL A 49 3.18 4.24 -0.09
C VAL A 49 3.94 4.90 -1.24
N SER A 50 5.27 5.00 -1.11
CA SER A 50 6.14 5.57 -2.16
C SER A 50 6.04 4.79 -3.47
N LYS A 51 6.04 3.45 -3.39
CA LYS A 51 5.84 2.57 -4.56
C LYS A 51 4.44 2.69 -5.14
N LEU A 52 3.43 2.83 -4.27
CA LEU A 52 2.04 2.88 -4.68
C LEU A 52 1.68 4.18 -5.39
N GLN A 53 2.34 5.31 -5.14
CA GLN A 53 2.05 6.60 -5.81
C GLN A 53 0.53 6.88 -5.91
N PHE A 54 -0.13 7.00 -4.77
CA PHE A 54 -1.57 7.32 -4.73
C PHE A 54 -1.89 8.61 -5.50
N SER A 55 -3.09 8.68 -6.09
CA SER A 55 -3.57 9.79 -6.92
C SER A 55 -5.00 10.20 -6.61
#